data_AF-A0A098VLY6-F1
#
_entry.id   AF-A0A098VLY6-F1
#
_cell.length_a   1.000
_cell.length_b   1.000
_cell.length_c   1.000
_cell.angle_alpha   90.00
_cell.angle_beta   90.00
_cell.angle_gamma   90.00
#
_symmetry.space_group_name_H-M   'P 1'
#
loop_
_entity.id
_entity.type
_entity.pdbx_description
1 polymer ?
#
loop_
_entity_poly.entity_id
_entity_poly.type
_entity_poly.pdbx_seq_one_letter_code
_entity_poly.pdbx_strand_id
1 'polypeptide(L)'
;MALKIIPLNLQITNHDNAEEPDHNSGEKIPYRSRPRDVLHELLITQALSPPDILPPIWNGFIRLYGAALVSGAYPSILMRSWHDYESKFGSENLPPSLLDQFMDDQHYMILLLEYGGVDLDHFPLTTLPQLKSLFSQLDYAFEHRDLHLGNILIQSCDDPHHHNDGSKRDAVVCQKVPMFIPVPSEFSGVLPENFASSGIQATIIDYSLSRLQPSAFCFSLI
;
A
#
# COMPACT_ATOMS: atom_id res chain seq x y z
N MET A 1 -4.99 8.15 7.07
CA MET A 1 -5.30 7.81 5.66
C MET A 1 -4.19 8.30 4.75
N ALA A 2 -3.96 7.62 3.63
CA ALA A 2 -3.00 7.98 2.59
C ALA A 2 -3.67 7.96 1.20
N LEU A 3 -3.17 8.78 0.28
CA LEU A 3 -3.65 8.85 -1.11
C LEU A 3 -2.54 8.40 -2.05
N LYS A 4 -2.77 7.32 -2.82
CA LYS A 4 -1.92 6.94 -3.96
C LYS A 4 -2.55 7.47 -5.24
N ILE A 5 -1.88 8.43 -5.89
CA ILE A 5 -2.37 9.08 -7.11
C ILE A 5 -1.51 8.60 -8.27
N ILE A 6 -2.12 7.88 -9.21
CA ILE A 6 -1.43 7.19 -10.30
C ILE A 6 -1.86 7.80 -11.63
N PRO A 7 -0.98 8.55 -12.33
CA PRO A 7 -1.26 9.06 -13.66
C PRO A 7 -1.48 7.91 -14.65
N LEU A 8 -2.54 7.98 -15.45
CA LEU A 8 -2.87 6.96 -16.44
C LEU A 8 -2.52 7.42 -17.86
N ASN A 9 -2.08 6.46 -18.67
CA ASN A 9 -2.03 6.62 -20.12
C ASN A 9 -3.28 5.98 -20.74
N LEU A 10 -4.33 6.79 -20.98
CA LEU A 10 -5.56 6.32 -21.64
C LEU A 10 -5.52 6.45 -23.17
N GLN A 11 -4.38 6.82 -23.77
CA GLN A 11 -4.30 6.88 -25.23
C GLN A 11 -4.56 5.48 -25.79
N ILE A 12 -5.74 5.32 -26.42
CA ILE A 12 -6.15 4.12 -27.14
C ILE A 12 -5.32 4.09 -28.41
N THR A 13 -4.06 3.69 -28.32
CA THR A 13 -3.31 3.31 -29.52
C THR A 13 -3.85 1.95 -29.93
N ASN A 14 -4.35 1.83 -31.17
CA ASN A 14 -4.67 0.55 -31.81
C ASN A 14 -3.41 -0.31 -32.07
N HIS A 15 -2.37 -0.16 -31.25
CA HIS A 15 -1.15 -0.92 -31.27
C HIS A 15 -0.61 -0.99 -29.84
N ASP A 16 -0.27 -2.20 -29.41
CA ASP A 16 0.45 -2.56 -28.17
C ASP A 16 1.86 -1.93 -28.04
N ASN A 17 2.18 -0.93 -28.86
CA ASN A 17 3.36 -0.12 -28.73
C ASN A 17 2.99 1.08 -27.87
N ALA A 18 3.10 0.93 -26.55
CA ALA A 18 3.39 2.09 -25.73
C ALA A 18 4.71 2.66 -26.26
N GLU A 19 4.63 3.71 -27.08
CA GLU A 19 5.81 4.50 -27.37
C GLU A 19 6.31 5.00 -26.02
N GLU A 20 7.44 4.45 -25.55
CA GLU A 20 8.23 5.13 -24.55
C GLU A 20 8.46 6.55 -25.05
N PRO A 21 8.32 7.57 -24.20
CA PRO A 21 8.48 8.95 -24.63
C PRO A 21 9.82 9.07 -25.36
N ASP A 22 9.77 9.61 -26.59
CA ASP A 22 10.94 9.79 -27.42
C ASP A 22 12.02 10.55 -26.63
N HIS A 23 13.07 9.81 -26.23
CA HIS A 23 14.21 10.33 -25.51
C HIS A 23 14.98 11.41 -26.29
N ASN A 24 14.64 11.70 -27.56
CA ASN A 24 15.18 12.82 -28.34
C ASN A 24 14.44 14.15 -28.18
N SER A 25 13.27 14.21 -27.51
CA SER A 25 12.53 15.47 -27.33
C SER A 25 13.04 16.35 -26.18
N GLY A 26 13.90 15.82 -25.29
CA GLY A 26 14.44 16.56 -24.15
C GLY A 26 13.42 16.93 -23.05
N GLU A 27 12.13 16.71 -23.28
CA GLU A 27 11.06 17.03 -22.35
C GLU A 27 10.77 15.83 -21.44
N LYS A 28 11.21 15.93 -20.19
CA LYS A 28 10.96 14.90 -19.17
C LYS A 28 9.55 15.08 -18.62
N ILE A 29 8.62 14.20 -19.00
CA ILE A 29 7.28 14.13 -18.40
C ILE A 29 7.22 13.00 -17.35
N PRO A 30 6.39 13.14 -16.29
CA PRO A 30 6.14 12.05 -15.35
C PRO A 30 5.63 10.80 -16.06
N TYR A 31 6.07 9.63 -15.57
CA TYR A 31 5.60 8.35 -16.10
C TYR A 31 4.08 8.21 -15.92
N ARG A 32 3.41 7.66 -16.94
CA ARG A 32 1.97 7.39 -16.93
C ARG A 32 1.75 5.90 -17.08
N SER A 33 1.11 5.29 -16.08
CA SER A 33 0.90 3.85 -15.99
C SER A 33 -0.17 3.37 -16.98
N ARG A 34 -0.02 2.13 -17.46
CA ARG A 34 -1.03 1.50 -18.30
C ARG A 34 -2.26 1.16 -17.46
N PRO A 35 -3.48 1.37 -17.96
CA PRO A 35 -4.71 1.11 -17.19
C PRO A 35 -4.82 -0.33 -16.71
N ARG A 36 -4.32 -1.28 -17.50
CA ARG A 36 -4.32 -2.71 -17.16
C ARG A 36 -3.47 -3.00 -15.92
N ASP A 37 -2.31 -2.37 -15.80
CA ASP A 37 -1.38 -2.61 -14.70
C ASP A 37 -1.94 -1.99 -13.40
N VAL A 38 -2.54 -0.80 -13.50
CA VAL A 38 -3.21 -0.15 -12.37
C VAL A 38 -4.48 -0.89 -11.94
N LEU A 39 -5.25 -1.42 -12.91
CA LEU A 39 -6.40 -2.26 -12.59
C LEU A 39 -5.97 -3.56 -11.89
N HIS A 40 -4.87 -4.18 -12.32
CA HIS A 40 -4.30 -5.35 -11.68
C HIS A 40 -3.93 -5.05 -10.21
N GLU A 41 -3.22 -3.95 -9.96
CA GLU A 41 -2.88 -3.50 -8.62
C GLU A 41 -4.13 -3.26 -7.76
N LEU A 42 -5.12 -2.53 -8.29
CA LEU A 42 -6.39 -2.25 -7.60
C LEU A 42 -7.10 -3.54 -7.19
N LEU A 43 -7.22 -4.51 -8.11
CA LEU A 43 -7.90 -5.78 -7.85
C LEU A 43 -7.20 -6.60 -6.76
N ILE A 44 -5.87 -6.66 -6.77
CA ILE A 44 -5.12 -7.36 -5.72
C ILE A 44 -5.23 -6.62 -4.39
N THR A 45 -5.09 -5.29 -4.40
CA THR A 45 -5.25 -4.45 -3.20
C THR A 45 -6.62 -4.68 -2.57
N GLN A 46 -7.68 -4.67 -3.38
CA GLN A 46 -9.04 -4.90 -2.91
C GLN A 46 -9.23 -6.32 -2.36
N ALA A 47 -8.65 -7.34 -3.00
CA ALA A 47 -8.76 -8.73 -2.56
C ALA A 47 -8.01 -9.02 -1.25
N LEU A 48 -6.87 -8.34 -1.02
CA LEU A 48 -6.07 -8.48 0.19
C LEU A 48 -6.51 -7.55 1.33
N SER A 49 -7.19 -6.45 1.01
CA SER A 49 -7.68 -5.48 1.97
C SER A 49 -8.46 -6.18 3.09
N PRO A 50 -8.13 -5.93 4.37
CA PRO A 50 -8.85 -6.57 5.47
C PRO A 50 -10.34 -6.23 5.40
N PRO A 51 -11.22 -7.21 5.70
CA PRO A 51 -12.66 -7.04 5.54
C PRO A 51 -13.20 -6.01 6.54
N ASP A 52 -14.28 -5.34 6.16
CA ASP A 52 -15.03 -4.41 7.02
C ASP A 52 -15.97 -5.18 7.98
N ILE A 53 -15.38 -6.06 8.80
CA ILE A 53 -16.09 -6.76 9.87
C ILE A 53 -15.85 -6.00 11.18
N LEU A 54 -16.84 -5.95 12.07
CA LEU A 54 -16.66 -5.43 13.43
C LEU A 54 -16.27 -6.58 14.38
N PRO A 55 -15.17 -6.45 15.15
CA PRO A 55 -14.13 -5.41 15.06
C PRO A 55 -13.23 -5.60 13.82
N PRO A 56 -12.65 -4.52 13.24
CA PRO A 56 -11.78 -4.63 12.06
C PRO A 56 -10.66 -5.60 12.39
N ILE A 57 -10.39 -6.60 11.56
CA ILE A 57 -9.31 -7.56 11.84
C ILE A 57 -8.12 -7.16 10.96
N TRP A 58 -7.00 -6.78 11.58
CA TRP A 58 -5.73 -6.63 10.85
C TRP A 58 -5.26 -8.00 10.33
N ASN A 59 -4.88 -8.04 9.05
CA ASN A 59 -4.47 -9.26 8.35
C ASN A 59 -3.09 -9.15 7.69
N GLY A 60 -2.31 -8.10 7.98
CA GLY A 60 -0.99 -7.86 7.39
C GLY A 60 -0.98 -7.09 6.07
N PHE A 61 -2.13 -6.81 5.48
CA PHE A 61 -2.26 -6.11 4.20
C PHE A 61 -2.93 -4.75 4.37
N ILE A 62 -2.60 -3.81 3.48
CA ILE A 62 -3.12 -2.45 3.56
C ILE A 62 -4.62 -2.43 3.28
N ARG A 63 -5.37 -1.70 4.10
CA ARG A 63 -6.79 -1.46 3.85
C ARG A 63 -6.98 -0.44 2.73
N LEU A 64 -7.82 -0.81 1.78
CA LEU A 64 -8.35 0.07 0.74
C LEU A 64 -9.74 0.56 1.15
N TYR A 65 -9.89 1.86 1.41
CA TYR A 65 -11.19 2.46 1.69
C TYR A 65 -11.99 2.76 0.43
N GLY A 66 -11.32 2.94 -0.71
CA GLY A 66 -11.98 3.19 -1.98
C GLY A 66 -11.02 3.56 -3.10
N ALA A 67 -11.52 3.54 -4.33
CA ALA A 67 -10.79 3.95 -5.51
C ALA A 67 -11.65 4.87 -6.39
N ALA A 68 -11.02 5.81 -7.09
CA ALA A 68 -11.69 6.74 -7.99
C ALA A 68 -10.86 6.96 -9.26
N LEU A 69 -11.51 6.88 -10.42
CA LEU A 69 -10.97 7.36 -11.68
C LEU A 69 -11.40 8.81 -11.89
N VAL A 70 -10.45 9.72 -11.99
CA VAL A 70 -10.70 11.16 -12.16
C VAL A 70 -9.97 11.68 -13.40
N SER A 71 -10.38 12.85 -13.89
CA SER A 71 -9.67 13.60 -14.92
C SER A 71 -9.57 15.07 -14.56
N GLY A 72 -8.55 15.75 -15.05
CA GLY A 72 -8.31 17.17 -14.78
C GLY A 72 -6.88 17.49 -14.40
N ALA A 73 -6.60 18.78 -14.24
CA ALA A 73 -5.32 19.26 -13.73
C ALA A 73 -5.06 18.84 -12.28
N TYR A 74 -3.80 18.79 -11.87
CA TYR A 74 -3.44 18.42 -10.51
C TYR A 74 -3.86 19.52 -9.51
N PRO A 75 -4.64 19.20 -8.46
CA PRO A 75 -5.14 20.23 -7.54
C PRO A 75 -4.03 21.07 -6.89
N SER A 76 -4.22 22.39 -6.83
CA SER A 76 -3.23 23.34 -6.30
C SER A 76 -2.79 23.03 -4.87
N ILE A 77 -3.69 22.51 -4.04
CA ILE A 77 -3.37 22.08 -2.67
C ILE A 77 -2.38 20.91 -2.66
N LEU A 78 -2.53 19.94 -3.57
CA LEU A 78 -1.61 18.80 -3.66
C LEU A 78 -0.28 19.21 -4.31
N MET A 79 -0.31 20.18 -5.23
CA MET A 79 0.91 20.80 -5.77
C MET A 79 1.72 21.49 -4.70
N ARG A 80 1.08 22.25 -3.82
CA ARG A 80 1.76 22.84 -2.68
C ARG A 80 2.39 21.77 -1.78
N SER A 81 1.65 20.72 -1.44
CA SER A 81 2.16 19.60 -0.63
C SER A 81 3.36 18.91 -1.29
N TRP A 82 3.34 18.73 -2.61
CA TRP A 82 4.46 18.16 -3.35
C TRP A 82 5.73 19.03 -3.25
N HIS A 83 5.61 20.35 -3.45
CA HIS A 83 6.74 21.27 -3.31
C HIS A 83 7.27 21.35 -1.87
N ASP A 84 6.37 21.35 -0.88
CA ASP A 84 6.74 21.34 0.53
C ASP A 84 7.52 20.05 0.88
N TYR A 85 7.13 18.90 0.32
CA TYR A 85 7.84 17.63 0.48
C TYR A 85 9.21 17.66 -0.22
N GLU A 86 9.25 18.03 -1.50
CA GLU A 86 10.47 18.14 -2.30
C GLU A 86 11.53 19.01 -1.60
N SER A 87 11.12 20.17 -1.09
CA SER A 87 12.04 21.09 -0.42
C SER A 87 12.66 20.54 0.86
N LYS A 88 11.99 19.59 1.53
CA LYS A 88 12.41 19.04 2.83
C LYS A 88 13.15 17.72 2.70
N PHE A 89 12.73 16.86 1.78
CA PHE A 89 13.19 15.47 1.68
C PHE A 89 13.82 15.14 0.33
N GLY A 90 13.62 15.98 -0.68
CA GLY A 90 13.84 15.63 -2.08
C GLY A 90 12.81 14.62 -2.61
N SER A 91 12.78 14.45 -3.91
CA SER A 91 11.90 13.52 -4.63
C SER A 91 12.63 13.01 -5.85
N GLU A 92 12.57 11.70 -6.06
CA GLU A 92 12.99 11.08 -7.31
C GLU A 92 11.94 11.26 -8.41
N ASN A 93 10.68 11.55 -8.02
CA ASN A 93 9.59 11.79 -8.94
C ASN A 93 9.65 13.18 -9.55
N LEU A 94 9.33 13.27 -10.84
CA LEU A 94 9.15 14.53 -11.54
C LEU A 94 7.91 15.29 -11.00
N PRO A 95 7.91 16.65 -11.03
CA PRO A 95 6.77 17.45 -10.62
C PRO A 95 5.49 17.07 -11.39
N PRO A 96 4.34 16.84 -10.73
CA PRO A 96 3.11 16.49 -11.44
C PRO A 96 2.55 17.64 -12.29
N SER A 97 2.97 18.89 -12.05
CA SER A 97 2.64 20.05 -12.89
C SER A 97 3.10 19.89 -14.35
N LEU A 98 4.08 19.01 -14.61
CA LEU A 98 4.49 18.67 -15.97
C LEU A 98 3.44 17.85 -16.73
N LEU A 99 2.42 17.32 -16.04
CA LEU A 99 1.26 16.69 -16.68
C LEU A 99 0.17 17.72 -17.04
N ASP A 100 0.25 18.96 -16.55
CA ASP A 100 -0.77 19.99 -16.81
C ASP A 100 -0.86 20.34 -18.31
N GLN A 101 0.15 20.02 -19.11
CA GLN A 101 0.09 20.13 -20.57
C GLN A 101 -1.00 19.25 -21.20
N PHE A 102 -1.42 18.19 -20.52
CA PHE A 102 -2.53 17.32 -20.92
C PHE A 102 -3.88 17.78 -20.35
N MET A 103 -3.89 18.88 -19.57
CA MET A 103 -5.06 19.58 -19.02
C MET A 103 -6.20 18.64 -18.57
N ASP A 104 -7.42 18.87 -19.07
CA ASP A 104 -8.63 18.15 -18.67
C ASP A 104 -8.68 16.69 -19.18
N ASP A 105 -7.77 16.31 -20.09
CA ASP A 105 -7.66 14.98 -20.66
C ASP A 105 -6.71 14.06 -19.87
N GLN A 106 -6.00 14.59 -18.87
CA GLN A 106 -5.17 13.75 -18.01
C GLN A 106 -6.03 13.00 -17.00
N HIS A 107 -5.94 11.67 -17.04
CA HIS A 107 -6.65 10.78 -16.12
C HIS A 107 -5.75 10.26 -15.00
N TYR A 108 -6.34 10.03 -13.83
CA TYR A 108 -5.66 9.46 -12.67
C TYR A 108 -6.52 8.39 -12.01
N MET A 109 -5.87 7.32 -11.58
CA MET A 109 -6.45 6.45 -10.56
C MET A 109 -6.03 6.97 -9.18
N ILE A 110 -7.00 7.15 -8.28
CA ILE A 110 -6.78 7.50 -6.89
C ILE A 110 -7.16 6.31 -6.03
N LEU A 111 -6.23 5.81 -5.23
CA LEU A 111 -6.50 4.82 -4.19
C LEU A 111 -6.47 5.51 -2.82
N LEU A 112 -7.56 5.40 -2.07
CA LEU A 112 -7.66 5.87 -0.69
C LEU A 112 -7.32 4.72 0.25
N LEU A 113 -6.15 4.81 0.87
CA LEU A 113 -5.56 3.75 1.69
C LEU A 113 -5.55 4.13 3.17
N GLU A 114 -5.48 3.12 4.03
CA GLU A 114 -5.10 3.29 5.43
C GLU A 114 -3.70 3.91 5.54
N TYR A 115 -3.47 4.66 6.62
CA TYR A 115 -2.11 5.09 6.91
C TYR A 115 -1.43 3.94 7.65
N GLY A 116 -0.46 3.28 7.00
CA GLY A 116 0.21 2.10 7.54
C GLY A 116 1.47 2.38 8.37
N GLY A 117 1.82 3.66 8.60
CA GLY A 117 3.03 4.06 9.29
C GLY A 117 4.17 4.47 8.35
N VAL A 118 5.40 4.23 8.79
CA VAL A 118 6.64 4.55 8.06
C VAL A 118 7.19 3.28 7.44
N ASP A 119 7.77 3.35 6.25
CA ASP A 119 8.38 2.18 5.63
C ASP A 119 9.56 1.62 6.44
N LEU A 120 9.85 0.34 6.24
CA LEU A 120 10.84 -0.39 7.01
C LEU A 120 12.29 0.08 6.74
N ASP A 121 12.57 0.72 5.59
CA ASP A 121 13.90 1.31 5.33
C ASP A 121 14.19 2.48 6.29
N HIS A 122 13.14 3.20 6.69
CA HIS A 122 13.25 4.37 7.57
C HIS A 122 12.81 4.12 9.02
N PHE A 123 12.20 2.97 9.33
CA PHE A 123 11.77 2.65 10.69
C PHE A 123 12.93 2.15 11.58
N PRO A 124 13.16 2.74 12.77
CA PRO A 124 14.23 2.31 13.68
C PRO A 124 13.86 1.02 14.42
N LEU A 125 14.01 -0.13 13.76
CA LEU A 125 13.96 -1.45 14.40
C LEU A 125 15.13 -1.60 15.38
N THR A 126 14.86 -1.46 16.68
CA THR A 126 15.90 -1.32 17.71
C THR A 126 16.07 -2.56 18.58
N THR A 127 15.13 -3.50 18.58
CA THR A 127 15.12 -4.63 19.53
C THR A 127 14.91 -5.98 18.84
N LEU A 128 15.53 -7.04 19.39
CA LEU A 128 15.32 -8.41 18.91
C LEU A 128 13.86 -8.89 19.00
N PRO A 129 13.07 -8.54 20.04
CA PRO A 129 11.64 -8.86 20.06
C PRO A 129 10.85 -8.23 18.90
N GLN A 130 11.11 -6.97 18.55
CA GLN A 130 10.50 -6.33 17.38
C GLN A 130 10.87 -7.06 16.09
N LEU A 131 12.14 -7.40 15.90
CA LEU A 131 12.59 -8.13 14.71
C LEU A 131 11.90 -9.49 14.58
N LYS A 132 11.81 -10.25 15.69
CA LYS A 132 11.09 -11.53 15.71
C LYS A 132 9.61 -11.33 15.38
N SER A 133 8.97 -10.32 15.96
CA SER A 133 7.57 -9.99 15.71
C SER A 133 7.34 -9.66 14.23
N LEU A 134 8.20 -8.83 13.63
CA LEU A 134 8.12 -8.49 12.20
C LEU A 134 8.16 -9.74 11.32
N PHE A 135 9.13 -10.63 11.52
CA PHE A 135 9.21 -11.87 10.73
C PHE A 135 7.97 -12.75 10.88
N SER A 136 7.42 -12.85 12.09
CA SER A 136 6.18 -13.59 12.32
C SER A 136 4.95 -12.94 11.67
N GLN A 137 4.94 -11.61 11.52
CA GLN A 137 3.85 -10.87 10.90
C GLN A 137 3.90 -10.90 9.36
N LEU A 138 5.03 -11.21 8.74
CA LEU A 138 5.17 -11.23 7.27
C LEU A 138 4.97 -12.63 6.65
N ASP A 139 4.71 -13.65 7.46
CA ASP A 139 4.58 -15.03 7.01
C ASP A 139 3.20 -15.30 6.41
N TYR A 140 3.07 -15.06 5.10
CA TYR A 140 1.82 -15.32 4.36
C TYR A 140 2.08 -16.08 3.05
N ALA A 141 1.14 -16.95 2.69
CA ALA A 141 1.08 -17.71 1.43
C ALA A 141 0.76 -16.83 0.20
N PHE A 142 1.36 -15.64 0.11
CA PHE A 142 1.16 -14.63 -0.92
C PHE A 142 2.46 -14.38 -1.68
N GLU A 143 2.41 -14.41 -3.02
CA GLU A 143 3.55 -14.08 -3.86
C GLU A 143 3.55 -12.57 -4.17
N HIS A 144 4.18 -11.78 -3.30
CA HIS A 144 4.32 -10.32 -3.53
C HIS A 144 5.14 -9.99 -4.79
N ARG A 145 6.22 -10.78 -5.02
CA ARG A 145 7.18 -10.66 -6.14
C ARG A 145 8.05 -9.41 -6.18
N ASP A 146 7.79 -8.45 -5.30
CA ASP A 146 8.59 -7.23 -5.14
C ASP A 146 8.59 -6.71 -3.68
N LEU A 147 8.72 -7.62 -2.70
CA LEU A 147 8.68 -7.24 -1.28
C LEU A 147 10.05 -6.74 -0.82
N HIS A 148 10.40 -5.52 -1.19
CA HIS A 148 11.53 -4.80 -0.59
C HIS A 148 11.11 -4.08 0.70
N LEU A 149 12.08 -3.57 1.46
CA LEU A 149 11.83 -2.95 2.76
C LEU A 149 10.89 -1.72 2.65
N GLY A 150 11.04 -0.90 1.61
CA GLY A 150 10.07 0.16 1.26
C GLY A 150 8.60 -0.26 1.10
N ASN A 151 8.31 -1.55 0.84
CA ASN A 151 6.94 -2.07 0.69
C ASN A 151 6.37 -2.70 1.97
N ILE A 152 7.09 -2.55 3.09
CA ILE A 152 6.64 -2.95 4.42
C ILE A 152 6.51 -1.70 5.27
N LEU A 153 5.28 -1.27 5.55
CA LEU A 153 5.01 -0.18 6.47
C LEU A 153 4.98 -0.69 7.91
N ILE A 154 5.60 0.06 8.82
CA ILE A 154 5.64 -0.21 10.24
C ILE A 154 4.95 0.93 10.98
N GLN A 155 3.95 0.57 11.77
CA GLN A 155 3.30 1.48 12.71
C GLN A 155 3.66 1.08 14.14
N SER A 156 4.06 2.07 14.95
CA SER A 156 4.20 1.86 16.38
C SER A 156 2.82 1.85 17.03
N CYS A 157 2.56 0.86 17.87
CA CYS A 157 1.32 0.78 18.63
C CYS A 157 1.20 1.88 19.70
N ASP A 158 2.29 2.58 20.02
CA ASP A 158 2.32 3.67 20.98
C ASP A 158 2.16 5.05 20.30
N ASP A 159 1.93 5.09 18.98
CA ASP A 159 1.87 6.34 18.21
C ASP A 159 0.56 7.14 18.46
N PRO A 160 0.64 8.38 19.00
CA PRO A 160 -0.52 9.22 19.30
C PRO A 160 -1.24 9.82 18.07
N HIS A 161 -0.75 9.63 16.84
CA HIS A 161 -1.51 9.99 15.64
C HIS A 161 -2.81 9.18 15.46
N HIS A 162 -3.05 8.19 16.33
CA HIS A 162 -4.34 7.56 16.59
C HIS A 162 -5.26 8.44 17.48
N HIS A 163 -5.35 9.75 17.23
CA HIS A 163 -6.27 10.63 17.96
C HIS A 163 -7.69 10.59 17.36
N ASN A 164 -8.54 9.79 18.01
CA ASN A 164 -9.91 10.11 18.40
C ASN A 164 -10.61 11.23 17.59
N ASP A 165 -11.32 10.85 16.54
CA ASP A 165 -12.53 11.60 16.17
C ASP A 165 -13.61 11.29 17.20
N GLY A 166 -13.56 11.98 18.36
CA GLY A 166 -14.66 12.28 19.30
C GLY A 166 -15.55 11.16 19.88
N SER A 167 -15.51 9.95 19.33
CA SER A 167 -16.28 8.78 19.71
C SER A 167 -15.41 7.97 20.64
N LYS A 168 -15.77 7.98 21.92
CA LYS A 168 -15.24 7.03 22.90
C LYS A 168 -15.64 5.61 22.46
N ARG A 169 -14.79 4.95 21.67
CA ARG A 169 -14.64 3.50 21.47
C ARG A 169 -13.51 3.29 20.45
N ASP A 170 -12.75 2.23 20.66
CA ASP A 170 -11.69 1.74 19.78
C ASP A 170 -10.31 2.38 20.00
N ALA A 171 -9.79 2.21 21.22
CA ALA A 171 -8.36 2.00 21.35
C ALA A 171 -8.00 0.82 20.43
N VAL A 172 -7.29 1.09 19.34
CA VAL A 172 -6.59 0.04 18.58
C VAL A 172 -5.47 -0.46 19.48
N VAL A 173 -5.85 -1.29 20.46
CA VAL A 173 -4.96 -2.27 21.05
C VAL A 173 -4.32 -2.97 19.87
N CYS A 174 -2.98 -3.03 19.78
CA CYS A 174 -2.28 -3.87 18.79
C CYS A 174 -3.07 -5.18 18.71
N GLN A 175 -3.85 -5.36 17.64
CA GLN A 175 -4.80 -6.45 17.66
C GLN A 175 -3.96 -7.71 17.75
N LYS A 176 -4.33 -8.60 18.67
CA LYS A 176 -3.67 -9.90 18.81
C LYS A 176 -3.56 -10.47 17.40
N VAL A 177 -2.34 -10.58 16.88
CA VAL A 177 -2.06 -11.06 15.52
C VAL A 177 -2.86 -12.34 15.34
N PRO A 178 -3.93 -12.34 14.53
CA PRO A 178 -4.78 -13.52 14.42
C PRO A 178 -3.95 -14.59 13.72
N MET A 179 -3.66 -15.68 14.43
CA MET A 179 -3.02 -16.86 13.86
C MET A 179 -3.95 -17.45 12.80
N PHE A 180 -3.66 -17.21 11.52
CA PHE A 180 -4.15 -18.02 10.42
C PHE A 180 -2.98 -18.69 9.71
N ILE A 181 -2.22 -19.51 10.44
CA ILE A 181 -1.26 -20.44 9.84
C ILE A 181 -1.87 -21.84 9.96
N PRO A 182 -2.22 -22.52 8.84
CA PRO A 182 -2.29 -23.98 8.83
C PRO A 182 -0.85 -24.49 8.97
N VAL A 183 -0.42 -24.71 10.20
CA VAL A 183 0.91 -25.25 10.49
C VAL A 183 0.93 -26.71 10.00
N PRO A 184 1.89 -27.13 9.17
CA PRO A 184 2.08 -28.55 8.85
C PRO A 184 2.18 -29.35 10.15
N SER A 185 1.51 -30.50 10.23
CA SER A 185 1.37 -31.30 11.46
C SER A 185 2.69 -31.63 12.16
N GLU A 186 3.80 -31.57 11.44
CA GLU A 186 5.17 -31.78 11.88
C GLU A 186 5.70 -30.70 12.84
N PHE A 187 5.09 -29.50 12.88
CA PHE A 187 5.50 -28.38 13.74
C PHE A 187 4.48 -28.02 14.84
N SER A 188 3.41 -28.81 14.99
CA SER A 188 2.32 -28.59 15.95
C SER A 188 2.77 -28.52 17.43
N GLY A 189 3.94 -29.08 17.76
CA GLY A 189 4.49 -29.10 19.12
C GLY A 189 5.33 -27.88 19.53
N VAL A 190 5.57 -26.92 18.64
CA VAL A 190 6.46 -25.76 18.89
C VAL A 190 5.77 -24.44 18.53
N LEU A 191 4.56 -24.23 19.04
CA LEU A 191 3.90 -22.92 18.94
C LEU A 191 4.14 -22.14 20.24
N PRO A 192 4.91 -21.03 20.21
CA PRO A 192 4.82 -20.04 21.27
C PRO A 192 3.40 -19.47 21.25
N GLU A 193 2.77 -19.43 22.41
CA GLU A 193 1.55 -18.65 22.64
C GLU A 193 1.73 -17.24 22.05
N ASN A 194 0.80 -16.82 21.18
CA ASN A 194 0.54 -15.42 20.81
C ASN A 194 1.80 -14.53 20.73
N PHE A 195 2.47 -14.47 19.57
CA PHE A 195 3.57 -13.52 19.40
C PHE A 195 3.07 -12.11 19.73
N ALA A 196 3.63 -11.51 20.78
CA ALA A 196 3.38 -10.12 21.09
C ALA A 196 3.83 -9.29 19.88
N SER A 197 2.98 -8.34 19.47
CA SER A 197 3.30 -7.32 18.46
C SER A 197 4.61 -6.59 18.78
N SER A 198 5.09 -6.68 20.03
CA SER A 198 6.32 -6.04 20.49
C SER A 198 6.31 -4.53 20.22
N GLY A 199 5.10 -3.94 20.27
CA GLY A 199 4.85 -2.53 20.02
C GLY A 199 4.82 -2.11 18.55
N ILE A 200 4.85 -3.06 17.59
CA ILE A 200 4.84 -2.76 16.15
C ILE A 200 3.79 -3.58 15.39
N GLN A 201 3.23 -2.97 14.35
CA GLN A 201 2.36 -3.62 13.38
C GLN A 201 2.94 -3.41 11.97
N ALA A 202 3.13 -4.49 11.22
CA ALA A 202 3.60 -4.46 9.84
C ALA A 202 2.41 -4.43 8.87
N THR A 203 2.53 -3.71 7.77
CA THR A 203 1.51 -3.66 6.73
C THR A 203 2.18 -3.68 5.37
N ILE A 204 1.88 -4.68 4.57
CA ILE A 204 2.43 -4.83 3.22
C ILE A 204 1.67 -3.91 2.25
N ILE A 205 2.38 -3.24 1.34
CA ILE A 205 1.83 -2.36 0.29
C ILE A 205 2.44 -2.67 -1.09
N ASP A 206 1.92 -2.02 -2.13
CA ASP A 206 2.41 -2.07 -3.51
C ASP A 206 2.36 -3.46 -4.18
N TYR A 207 1.17 -3.81 -4.65
CA TYR A 207 0.93 -5.12 -5.25
C TYR A 207 1.08 -5.15 -6.78
N SER A 208 1.80 -4.18 -7.35
CA SER A 208 1.89 -3.97 -8.80
C SER A 208 2.40 -5.20 -9.56
N LEU A 209 3.33 -5.96 -8.96
CA LEU A 209 3.91 -7.18 -9.54
C LEU A 209 3.36 -8.47 -8.91
N SER A 210 2.47 -8.35 -7.93
CA SER A 210 2.00 -9.48 -7.14
C SER A 210 1.11 -10.44 -7.91
N ARG A 211 1.01 -11.66 -7.40
CA ARG A 211 0.06 -12.66 -7.90
C ARG A 211 -0.69 -13.33 -6.77
N LEU A 212 -2.00 -13.43 -6.96
CA LEU A 212 -2.87 -14.25 -6.11
C LEU A 212 -3.02 -15.62 -6.77
N GLN A 213 -2.66 -16.69 -6.07
CA GLN A 213 -2.99 -18.04 -6.51
C GLN A 213 -4.46 -18.34 -6.22
N PRO A 214 -5.20 -19.05 -7.10
CA PRO A 214 -6.61 -19.37 -6.89
C PRO A 214 -6.91 -20.12 -5.58
N SER A 215 -5.95 -20.87 -5.06
CA SER A 215 -6.04 -21.57 -3.77
C SER A 215 -6.10 -20.64 -2.55
N ALA A 216 -5.70 -19.37 -2.70
CA ALA A 216 -5.81 -18.36 -1.65
C ALA A 216 -7.26 -17.87 -1.42
N PHE A 217 -8.21 -18.23 -2.30
CA PHE A 217 -9.65 -18.04 -2.07
C PHE A 217 -10.25 -19.03 -1.06
N CYS A 218 -9.43 -19.83 -0.36
CA CYS A 218 -9.90 -20.71 0.71
C CYS A 218 -10.21 -19.94 2.02
N PHE A 219 -10.78 -18.74 1.91
CA PHE A 219 -11.64 -18.16 2.93
C PHE A 219 -13.05 -18.04 2.34
N SER A 220 -13.67 -19.21 2.19
CA SER A 220 -15.11 -19.45 2.31
C SER A 220 -16.00 -18.20 2.20
N LEU A 221 -16.51 -17.93 1.00
CA LEU A 221 -17.88 -17.45 0.84
C LEU A 221 -18.82 -18.55 1.40
N ILE A 222 -19.12 -18.47 2.69
CA ILE A 222 -20.29 -19.11 3.33
C ILE A 222 -21.02 -18.01 4.11
#